data_AF-A0A8C9FNJ5-F1
#
_entry.id   AF-A0A8C9FNJ5-F1
#
_cell.length_a   1.000
_cell.length_b   1.000
_cell.length_c   1.000
_cell.angle_alpha   90.00
_cell.angle_beta   90.00
_cell.angle_gamma   90.00
#
_symmetry.space_group_name_H-M   'P 1'
#
loop_
_entity.id
_entity.type
_entity.pdbx_description
1 polymer ?
#
loop_
_entity_poly.entity_id
_entity_poly.type
_entity_poly.pdbx_seq_one_letter_code
_entity_poly.pdbx_strand_id
1 'polypeptide(L)'
;MAVSGRGAVAVKPIFSRDLGEAKRRVRELYRAWYREVPNAVHLYQMDITAKQGRKKVQEMFMKNAHVMDPRVVDMLVVEVMIQVTATLISLLMFVDG
;
A
#
# COMPACT_ATOMS: atom_id res chain seq x y z
N MET A 1 35.32 -30.32 -12.33
CA MET A 1 34.93 -29.69 -11.06
C MET A 1 33.77 -28.74 -11.33
N ALA A 2 32.56 -29.08 -10.90
CA ALA A 2 31.38 -28.26 -11.10
C ALA A 2 31.33 -27.14 -10.05
N VAL A 3 31.15 -25.90 -10.51
CA VAL A 3 30.99 -24.74 -9.64
C VAL A 3 29.60 -24.80 -9.01
N SER A 4 29.53 -25.09 -7.71
CA SER A 4 28.28 -25.11 -6.96
C SER A 4 27.68 -23.70 -6.92
N GLY A 5 26.50 -23.53 -7.53
CA GLY A 5 25.73 -22.30 -7.48
C GLY A 5 25.46 -21.86 -6.04
N ARG A 6 25.63 -20.56 -5.77
CA ARG A 6 25.32 -19.95 -4.48
C ARG A 6 23.84 -20.21 -4.17
N GLY A 7 23.58 -20.96 -3.11
CA GLY A 7 22.24 -21.11 -2.56
C GLY A 7 21.72 -19.75 -2.13
N ALA A 8 20.76 -19.19 -2.86
CA ALA A 8 19.97 -18.07 -2.37
C ALA A 8 19.20 -18.57 -1.14
N VAL A 9 19.47 -17.98 0.03
CA VAL A 9 18.71 -18.26 1.24
C VAL A 9 17.24 -17.95 0.95
N ALA A 10 16.41 -18.98 0.88
CA ALA A 10 14.98 -18.87 0.62
C ALA A 10 14.30 -18.24 1.83
N VAL A 11 14.32 -16.91 1.91
CA VAL A 11 13.51 -16.17 2.88
C VAL A 11 12.06 -16.27 2.41
N LYS A 12 11.16 -16.74 3.29
CA LYS A 12 9.73 -16.85 3.00
C LYS A 12 9.21 -15.49 2.47
N PRO A 13 8.66 -15.43 1.24
CA PRO A 13 8.04 -14.21 0.75
C PRO A 13 6.81 -13.89 1.61
N ILE A 14 6.65 -12.62 2.01
CA ILE A 14 5.52 -12.18 2.85
C ILE A 14 4.22 -12.28 2.04
N PHE A 15 4.22 -11.83 0.77
CA PHE A 15 3.13 -12.09 -0.17
C PHE A 15 3.59 -12.27 -1.64
N SER A 16 4.59 -11.52 -2.10
CA SER A 16 5.03 -11.45 -3.50
C SER A 16 6.27 -12.31 -3.73
N ARG A 17 6.24 -13.14 -4.79
CA ARG A 17 7.34 -14.05 -5.13
C ARG A 17 8.47 -13.35 -5.87
N ASP A 18 8.15 -12.27 -6.58
CA ASP A 18 9.09 -11.46 -7.34
C ASP A 18 8.63 -9.99 -7.42
N LEU A 19 9.49 -9.15 -7.99
CA LEU A 19 9.24 -7.71 -8.14
C LEU A 19 8.09 -7.38 -9.10
N GLY A 20 7.82 -8.25 -10.08
CA GLY A 20 6.68 -8.11 -10.99
C GLY A 20 5.35 -8.25 -10.26
N GLU A 21 5.22 -9.26 -9.39
CA GLU A 21 4.04 -9.44 -8.54
C GLU A 21 3.85 -8.27 -7.57
N ALA A 22 4.91 -7.84 -6.90
CA ALA A 22 4.87 -6.68 -6.01
C ALA A 22 4.42 -5.41 -6.76
N LYS A 23 4.99 -5.13 -7.94
CA LYS A 23 4.57 -3.99 -8.78
C LYS A 23 3.13 -4.11 -9.27
N ARG A 24 2.60 -5.31 -9.49
CA ARG A 24 1.18 -5.51 -9.83
C ARG A 24 0.29 -5.11 -8.66
N ARG A 25 0.58 -5.61 -7.45
CA ARG A 25 -0.18 -5.28 -6.24
C ARG A 25 -0.14 -3.79 -5.89
N VAL A 26 1.03 -3.15 -6.01
CA VAL A 26 1.15 -1.69 -5.82
C VAL A 26 0.24 -0.92 -6.77
N ARG A 27 0.15 -1.33 -8.06
CA ARG A 27 -0.75 -0.71 -9.03
C ARG A 27 -2.23 -0.92 -8.69
N GLU A 28 -2.59 -2.11 -8.22
CA GLU A 28 -3.94 -2.42 -7.76
C GLU A 28 -4.32 -1.56 -6.55
N LEU A 29 -3.43 -1.45 -5.56
CA LEU A 29 -3.60 -0.61 -4.38
C LEU A 29 -3.73 0.88 -4.75
N TYR A 30 -2.87 1.37 -5.65
CA TYR A 30 -2.94 2.74 -6.14
C TYR A 30 -4.31 3.04 -6.79
N ARG A 31 -4.82 2.13 -7.62
CA ARG A 31 -6.14 2.26 -8.27
C ARG A 31 -7.28 2.22 -7.25
N ALA A 32 -7.19 1.37 -6.23
CA ALA A 32 -8.16 1.31 -5.14
C ALA A 32 -8.22 2.65 -4.40
N TRP A 33 -7.08 3.16 -3.94
CA TRP A 33 -7.00 4.47 -3.28
C TRP A 33 -7.47 5.63 -4.15
N TYR A 34 -7.10 5.64 -5.44
CA TYR A 34 -7.52 6.70 -6.34
C TYR A 34 -9.06 6.80 -6.49
N ARG A 35 -9.75 5.65 -6.38
CA ARG A 35 -11.22 5.54 -6.36
C ARG A 35 -11.81 5.88 -4.99
N GLU A 36 -11.09 5.59 -3.91
CA GLU A 36 -11.55 5.81 -2.54
C GLU A 36 -11.42 7.27 -2.08
N VAL A 37 -10.45 8.03 -2.63
CA VAL A 37 -10.20 9.42 -2.22
C VAL A 37 -11.47 10.30 -2.21
N PRO A 38 -12.33 10.32 -3.24
CA PRO A 38 -13.57 11.11 -3.20
C PRO A 38 -14.49 10.71 -2.05
N ASN A 39 -14.62 9.41 -1.77
CA ASN A 39 -15.43 8.90 -0.66
C ASN A 39 -14.85 9.38 0.68
N ALA A 40 -13.54 9.25 0.88
CA ALA A 40 -12.87 9.70 2.10
C ALA A 40 -13.01 11.22 2.31
N VAL A 41 -12.80 12.03 1.26
CA VAL A 41 -12.97 13.49 1.34
C VAL A 41 -14.38 13.86 1.77
N HIS A 42 -15.40 13.19 1.23
CA HIS A 42 -16.80 13.43 1.57
C HIS A 42 -17.14 12.94 2.98
N LEU A 43 -16.81 11.69 3.30
CA LEU A 43 -17.13 11.03 4.57
C LEU A 43 -16.50 11.74 5.77
N TYR A 44 -15.26 12.19 5.63
CA TYR A 44 -14.52 12.88 6.69
C TYR A 44 -14.61 14.40 6.62
N GLN A 45 -15.46 14.96 5.73
CA GLN A 45 -15.64 16.40 5.53
C GLN A 45 -14.30 17.16 5.44
N MET A 46 -13.37 16.63 4.65
CA MET A 46 -12.03 17.22 4.55
C MET A 46 -12.07 18.56 3.81
N ASP A 47 -11.32 19.55 4.29
CA ASP A 47 -11.13 20.87 3.65
C ASP A 47 -10.18 20.80 2.43
N ILE A 48 -10.29 19.75 1.62
CA ILE A 48 -9.51 19.57 0.38
C ILE A 48 -10.41 19.04 -0.73
N THR A 49 -10.06 19.36 -1.97
CA THR A 49 -10.70 18.75 -3.13
C THR A 49 -10.22 17.30 -3.34
N ALA A 50 -11.06 16.45 -3.94
CA ALA A 50 -10.66 15.10 -4.35
C ALA A 50 -9.42 15.09 -5.28
N LYS A 51 -9.23 16.17 -6.06
CA LYS A 51 -8.03 16.36 -6.90
C LYS A 51 -6.77 16.52 -6.04
N GLN A 52 -6.82 17.34 -5.00
CA GLN A 52 -5.72 17.51 -4.05
C GLN A 52 -5.45 16.21 -3.30
N GLY A 53 -6.49 15.49 -2.85
CA GLY A 53 -6.35 14.18 -2.22
C GLY A 53 -5.64 13.16 -3.13
N ARG A 54 -6.05 13.07 -4.40
CA ARG A 54 -5.43 12.17 -5.39
C ARG A 54 -3.96 12.52 -5.66
N LYS A 55 -3.65 13.82 -5.75
CA LYS A 55 -2.26 14.29 -5.86
C LYS A 55 -1.45 13.85 -4.64
N LYS A 56 -2.03 13.91 -3.43
CA LYS A 56 -1.35 13.47 -2.22
C LYS A 56 -1.08 11.97 -2.20
N VAL A 57 -2.04 11.15 -2.63
CA VAL A 57 -1.83 9.71 -2.82
C VAL A 57 -0.69 9.47 -3.80
N GLN A 58 -0.67 10.15 -4.95
CA GLN A 58 0.42 10.03 -5.93
C GLN A 58 1.79 10.38 -5.33
N GLU A 59 1.90 11.48 -4.59
CA GLU A 59 3.14 11.87 -3.90
C GLU A 59 3.64 10.77 -2.96
N MET A 60 2.75 10.17 -2.17
CA MET A 60 3.10 9.12 -1.20
C MET A 60 3.58 7.83 -1.88
N PHE A 61 2.99 7.46 -3.01
CA PHE A 61 3.47 6.32 -3.81
C PHE A 61 4.81 6.63 -4.48
N MET A 62 5.01 7.85 -4.99
CA MET A 62 6.27 8.26 -5.63
C MET A 62 7.45 8.34 -4.66
N LYS A 63 7.21 8.72 -3.38
CA LYS A 63 8.24 8.71 -2.34
C LYS A 63 8.92 7.35 -2.18
N ASN A 64 8.17 6.27 -2.37
CA ASN A 64 8.64 4.89 -2.22
C ASN A 64 9.00 4.22 -3.56
N ALA A 65 9.04 4.97 -4.68
CA ALA A 65 9.31 4.40 -6.00
C ALA A 65 10.73 3.81 -6.17
N HIS A 66 11.65 4.17 -5.28
CA HIS A 66 13.03 3.67 -5.25
C HIS A 66 13.16 2.28 -4.60
N VAL A 67 12.10 1.77 -3.96
CA VAL A 67 12.13 0.47 -3.28
C VAL A 67 12.08 -0.66 -4.32
N MET A 68 13.14 -1.47 -4.36
CA MET A 68 13.30 -2.57 -5.32
C MET A 68 13.18 -3.96 -4.68
N ASP A 69 13.12 -4.05 -3.35
CA ASP A 69 12.89 -5.32 -2.65
C ASP A 69 11.38 -5.59 -2.51
N PRO A 70 10.86 -6.68 -3.12
CA PRO A 70 9.45 -7.04 -3.04
C PRO A 70 8.91 -7.19 -1.61
N ARG A 71 9.76 -7.61 -0.65
CA ARG A 71 9.35 -7.79 0.75
C ARG A 71 9.07 -6.47 1.45
N VAL A 72 9.88 -5.46 1.16
CA VAL A 72 9.70 -4.11 1.69
C VAL A 72 8.46 -3.47 1.07
N VAL A 73 8.21 -3.69 -0.22
CA VAL A 73 6.98 -3.27 -0.88
C VAL A 73 5.74 -3.89 -0.23
N ASP A 74 5.75 -5.20 -0.01
CA ASP A 74 4.64 -5.90 0.65
C ASP A 74 4.41 -5.39 2.07
N MET A 75 5.47 -5.15 2.84
CA MET A 75 5.38 -4.61 4.20
C MET A 75 4.74 -3.21 4.22
N LEU A 76 5.16 -2.32 3.33
CA LEU A 76 4.58 -0.97 3.21
C LEU A 76 3.09 -1.02 2.82
N VAL A 77 2.69 -1.98 1.98
CA VAL A 77 1.28 -2.17 1.61
C VAL A 77 0.45 -2.63 2.83
N VAL A 78 0.99 -3.56 3.62
CA VAL A 78 0.34 -4.07 4.84
C VAL A 78 0.19 -2.98 5.89
N GLU A 79 1.22 -2.18 6.13
CA GLU A 79 1.17 -1.07 7.07
C GLU A 79 0.06 -0.08 6.72
N VAL A 80 -0.02 0.33 5.45
CA VAL A 80 -1.07 1.25 4.97
C VAL A 80 -2.47 0.63 5.11
N MET A 81 -2.62 -0.66 4.79
CA MET A 81 -3.90 -1.34 4.94
C MET A 81 -4.33 -1.43 6.42
N ILE A 82 -3.43 -1.82 7.32
CA ILE A 82 -3.72 -1.93 8.76
C ILE A 82 -4.07 -0.56 9.35
N GLN A 83 -3.32 0.48 9.01
CA GLN A 83 -3.57 1.84 9.50
C GLN A 83 -4.99 2.28 9.14
N VAL A 84 -5.41 2.07 7.89
CA VAL A 84 -6.74 2.45 7.41
C VAL A 84 -7.84 1.64 8.07
N THR A 85 -7.71 0.31 8.11
CA THR A 85 -8.74 -0.53 8.71
C THR A 85 -8.91 -0.24 10.19
N ALA A 86 -7.82 -0.04 10.93
CA ALA A 86 -7.87 0.35 12.34
C ALA A 86 -8.60 1.69 12.53
N THR A 87 -8.31 2.70 11.70
CA THR A 87 -9.02 3.99 11.78
C THR A 87 -10.51 3.90 11.45
N LEU A 88 -10.89 3.11 10.44
CA LEU A 88 -12.29 2.91 10.06
C LEU A 88 -13.08 2.17 11.15
N ILE A 89 -12.50 1.13 11.74
CA ILE A 89 -13.11 0.38 12.83
C ILE A 89 -13.29 1.27 14.06
N SER A 90 -12.28 2.07 14.41
CA SER A 90 -12.40 3.03 15.51
C SER A 90 -13.54 4.03 15.26
N LEU A 91 -13.69 4.53 14.04
CA LEU A 91 -14.77 5.45 13.72
C LEU A 91 -16.15 4.79 13.84
N LEU A 92 -16.28 3.54 13.40
CA LEU A 92 -17.53 2.77 13.52
C LEU A 92 -17.93 2.55 14.98
N MET A 93 -16.96 2.20 15.84
CA MET A 93 -17.20 1.99 17.28
C MET A 93 -17.52 3.28 18.06
N PHE A 94 -17.17 4.46 17.51
CA PHE A 94 -17.49 5.75 18.11
C PHE A 94 -18.79 6.38 17.58
N VAL A 95 -19.37 5.85 16.50
CA VAL A 95 -20.62 6.39 15.91
C VAL A 95 -21.86 5.65 16.42
N ASP A 96 -21.70 4.46 17.02
CA ASP A 96 -22.79 3.68 17.63
C ASP A 96 -22.94 3.90 19.16
N GLY A 97 -22.46 5.02 19.71
CA GLY A 97 -22.47 5.32 21.17
C GLY A 97 -22.80 6.76 21.51
#